data_AF-A0A2V5MUM1-F1
#
_entry.id   AF-A0A2V5MUM1-F1
#
_cell.length_a   1.000
_cell.length_b   1.000
_cell.length_c   1.000
_cell.angle_alpha   90.00
_cell.angle_beta   90.00
_cell.angle_gamma   90.00
#
_symmetry.space_group_name_H-M   'P 1'
#
loop_
_entity.id
_entity.type
_entity.pdbx_description
1 polymer ?
#
loop_
_entity_poly.entity_id
_entity_poly.type
_entity_poly.pdbx_seq_one_letter_code
_entity_poly.pdbx_strand_id
1 'polypeptide(L)'
;MKEREVKRSENNPKPPMTPASQIVSAAEERQDAPSAAKELQQDPNGEVRGRAFEKNDFPLNADLLKRFQFTLAGREVVDGRTALRIDFKPVPGELPVHTLRDRFINKAAGRIWVDENEFALVKVDLHLTEPVNVIGGLVGAVRQCRYRFQRERTAEGLWFTKQVNWHLEGRQLFTSKIIDYDETRENVRKAW
;
A
#
# COMPACT_ATOMS: atom_id res chain seq x y z
N MET A 1 -20.66 -17.34 13.37
CA MET A 1 -19.33 -17.49 13.99
C MET A 1 -18.41 -16.41 13.41
N LYS A 2 -17.55 -15.77 14.21
CA LYS A 2 -16.58 -14.76 13.75
C LYS A 2 -15.19 -15.28 14.07
N GLU A 3 -14.30 -15.26 13.09
CA GLU A 3 -12.90 -15.65 13.24
C GLU A 3 -12.02 -14.41 13.13
N ARG A 4 -11.07 -14.24 14.06
CA ARG A 4 -10.17 -13.08 14.10
C ARG A 4 -8.73 -13.56 14.11
N GLU A 5 -7.94 -13.01 13.19
CA GLU A 5 -6.51 -13.26 13.08
C GLU A 5 -5.77 -11.94 13.34
N VAL A 6 -4.86 -11.93 14.31
CA VAL A 6 -4.04 -10.75 14.65
C VAL A 6 -2.58 -11.12 14.40
N LYS A 7 -1.93 -10.39 13.49
CA LYS A 7 -0.53 -10.60 13.15
C LYS A 7 0.26 -9.34 13.45
N ARG A 8 1.17 -9.44 14.43
CA ARG A 8 2.11 -8.38 14.80
C ARG A 8 3.50 -8.77 14.30
N SER A 9 4.14 -7.88 13.56
CA SER A 9 5.51 -8.08 13.09
C SER A 9 6.41 -7.03 13.73
N GLU A 10 7.40 -7.48 14.51
CA GLU A 10 8.45 -6.62 15.04
C GLU A 10 9.76 -6.90 14.31
N ASN A 11 10.37 -5.82 13.84
CA ASN A 11 11.69 -5.68 13.22
C ASN A 11 12.41 -6.99 12.80
N ASN A 12 12.17 -7.45 11.57
CA ASN A 12 13.02 -8.43 10.91
C ASN A 12 13.73 -7.77 9.70
N PRO A 13 15.00 -7.35 9.84
CA PRO A 13 15.72 -6.77 8.71
C PRO A 13 15.87 -7.85 7.61
N LYS A 14 15.23 -7.64 6.45
CA LYS A 14 15.59 -8.40 5.24
C LYS A 14 17.07 -8.09 4.96
N PRO A 15 17.92 -9.10 4.71
CA PRO A 15 19.35 -8.87 4.47
C PRO A 15 19.53 -7.89 3.30
N PRO A 16 20.56 -7.01 3.37
CA PRO A 16 20.81 -6.03 2.32
C PRO A 16 20.98 -6.75 0.99
N MET A 17 20.25 -6.30 -0.02
CA MET A 17 20.54 -6.68 -1.40
C MET A 17 21.96 -6.23 -1.71
N THR A 18 22.85 -7.20 -1.90
CA THR A 18 24.26 -6.97 -2.24
C THR A 18 24.37 -6.07 -3.47
N PRO A 19 25.16 -4.99 -3.44
CA PRO A 19 25.29 -4.08 -4.58
C PRO A 19 26.25 -4.71 -5.59
N ALA A 20 25.72 -5.13 -6.76
CA ALA A 20 26.57 -5.30 -7.93
C ALA A 20 26.71 -3.94 -8.62
N SER A 21 27.93 -3.42 -8.56
CA SER A 21 28.46 -2.27 -9.30
C SER A 21 27.95 -2.17 -10.74
N GLN A 22 27.50 -0.98 -11.17
CA GLN A 22 28.03 -0.28 -12.35
C GLN A 22 27.42 1.12 -12.53
N ILE A 23 28.30 2.09 -12.73
CA ILE A 23 28.07 3.48 -13.09
C ILE A 23 28.07 3.58 -14.64
N VAL A 24 27.28 4.53 -15.19
CA VAL A 24 27.24 5.10 -16.56
C VAL A 24 26.95 4.20 -17.78
N SER A 25 25.83 4.45 -18.47
CA SER A 25 25.80 5.00 -19.85
C SER A 25 24.41 5.04 -20.46
N ALA A 26 24.30 5.86 -21.50
CA ALA A 26 23.12 6.34 -22.20
C ALA A 26 22.32 5.29 -23.00
N ALA A 27 21.07 5.67 -23.27
CA ALA A 27 20.30 5.53 -24.53
C ALA A 27 20.12 4.16 -25.22
N GLU A 28 18.89 4.03 -25.76
CA GLU A 28 18.46 3.18 -26.89
C GLU A 28 18.12 1.70 -26.65
N GLU A 29 16.82 1.48 -26.46
CA GLU A 29 15.94 0.68 -27.35
C GLU A 29 16.32 -0.78 -27.65
N ARG A 30 15.54 -1.71 -27.11
CA ARG A 30 15.11 -2.95 -27.79
C ARG A 30 13.78 -3.45 -27.22
N GLN A 31 12.88 -3.73 -28.16
CA GLN A 31 11.47 -4.08 -28.03
C GLN A 31 11.26 -5.56 -27.64
N ASP A 32 10.00 -5.85 -27.27
CA ASP A 32 9.28 -7.13 -27.20
C ASP A 32 9.17 -7.94 -25.88
N ALA A 33 7.90 -8.06 -25.44
CA ALA A 33 7.26 -9.15 -24.69
C ALA A 33 7.31 -9.16 -23.13
N PRO A 34 6.28 -9.73 -22.45
CA PRO A 34 5.56 -9.06 -21.35
C PRO A 34 6.08 -9.42 -19.95
N SER A 35 6.31 -8.42 -19.10
CA SER A 35 6.61 -8.64 -17.67
C SER A 35 5.33 -8.70 -16.80
N ALA A 36 4.32 -9.43 -17.29
CA ALA A 36 3.10 -9.75 -16.55
C ALA A 36 3.22 -11.07 -15.74
N ALA A 37 4.39 -11.70 -15.72
CA ALA A 37 4.61 -13.03 -15.14
C ALA A 37 5.49 -13.01 -13.87
N LYS A 38 5.11 -12.20 -12.88
CA LYS A 38 5.32 -12.57 -11.47
C LYS A 38 3.97 -12.53 -10.77
N GLU A 39 3.18 -13.50 -11.22
CA GLU A 39 1.99 -14.02 -10.59
C GLU A 39 2.09 -14.03 -9.06
N LEU A 40 0.92 -13.82 -8.46
CA LEU A 40 0.58 -14.36 -7.16
C LEU A 40 1.13 -15.79 -7.07
N GLN A 41 2.28 -15.95 -6.41
CA GLN A 41 2.74 -17.27 -6.01
C GLN A 41 1.68 -17.82 -5.07
N GLN A 42 0.84 -18.68 -5.65
CA GLN A 42 -0.07 -19.56 -4.95
C GLN A 42 0.80 -20.47 -4.08
N ASP A 43 0.74 -20.25 -2.77
CA ASP A 43 1.20 -21.24 -1.80
C ASP A 43 0.22 -22.44 -1.94
N PRO A 44 0.69 -23.67 -2.23
CA PRO A 44 -0.19 -24.83 -2.49
C PRO A 44 -1.08 -25.22 -1.30
N ASN A 45 -0.97 -24.53 -0.16
CA ASN A 45 -1.75 -24.80 1.04
C ASN A 45 -2.91 -23.81 1.30
N GLY A 46 -3.27 -22.95 0.34
CA GLY A 46 -4.48 -22.11 0.45
C GLY A 46 -4.46 -21.06 1.56
N GLU A 47 -3.35 -20.89 2.28
CA GLU A 47 -3.13 -19.72 3.13
C GLU A 47 -2.98 -18.51 2.20
N VAL A 48 -3.98 -17.64 2.19
CA VAL A 48 -3.77 -16.24 1.80
C VAL A 48 -2.86 -15.65 2.86
N ARG A 49 -1.55 -15.89 2.73
CA ARG A 49 -0.53 -15.12 3.43
C ARG A 49 -0.68 -13.71 2.87
N GLY A 50 -1.51 -12.91 3.53
CA GLY A 50 -1.64 -11.50 3.25
C GLY A 50 -0.28 -10.87 3.44
N ARG A 51 0.53 -10.83 2.36
CA ARG A 51 1.60 -9.84 2.29
C ARG A 51 0.89 -8.51 2.39
N ALA A 52 1.22 -7.74 3.42
CA ALA A 52 0.80 -6.35 3.50
C ALA A 52 1.11 -5.72 2.13
N PHE A 53 0.16 -4.99 1.56
CA PHE A 53 0.41 -4.28 0.31
C PHE A 53 1.68 -3.44 0.47
N GLU A 54 2.74 -3.81 -0.26
CA GLU A 54 4.02 -3.12 -0.20
C GLU A 54 3.90 -1.83 -1.03
N LYS A 55 4.69 -0.80 -0.71
CA LYS A 55 4.71 0.49 -1.45
C LYS A 55 4.78 0.31 -2.97
N ASN A 56 5.54 -0.70 -3.42
CA ASN A 56 5.75 -0.99 -4.84
C ASN A 56 4.57 -1.70 -5.50
N ASP A 57 3.57 -2.16 -4.74
CA ASP A 57 2.35 -2.77 -5.29
C ASP A 57 1.45 -1.74 -5.98
N PHE A 58 1.66 -0.44 -5.71
CA PHE A 58 0.93 0.68 -6.32
C PHE A 58 1.89 1.79 -6.76
N PRO A 59 2.51 1.68 -7.95
CA PRO A 59 3.28 2.79 -8.48
C PRO A 59 2.36 4.00 -8.64
N LEU A 60 2.71 5.10 -7.96
CA LEU A 60 2.05 6.40 -8.10
C LEU A 60 2.33 6.94 -9.51
N ASN A 61 1.49 6.55 -10.47
CA ASN A 61 1.56 6.98 -11.86
C ASN A 61 0.35 7.85 -12.22
N ALA A 62 0.44 8.54 -13.36
CA ALA A 62 -0.62 9.46 -13.80
C ALA A 62 -1.98 8.75 -13.96
N ASP A 63 -1.98 7.50 -14.41
CA ASP A 63 -3.23 6.77 -14.63
C ASP A 63 -3.92 6.36 -13.32
N LEU A 64 -3.16 6.07 -12.27
CA LEU A 64 -3.69 5.88 -10.92
C LEU A 64 -4.28 7.18 -10.39
N LEU A 65 -3.55 8.29 -10.53
CA LEU A 65 -3.98 9.60 -10.02
C LEU A 65 -5.27 10.09 -10.68
N LYS A 66 -5.46 9.85 -11.99
CA LYS A 66 -6.70 10.21 -12.72
C LYS A 66 -7.96 9.56 -12.17
N ARG A 67 -7.85 8.44 -11.42
CA ARG A 67 -9.01 7.74 -10.84
C ARG A 67 -9.58 8.44 -9.62
N PHE A 68 -8.88 9.43 -9.09
CA PHE A 68 -9.25 10.11 -7.86
C PHE A 68 -9.38 11.61 -8.06
N GLN A 69 -10.32 12.20 -7.34
CA GLN A 69 -10.33 13.63 -7.10
C GLN A 69 -9.62 13.92 -5.77
N PHE A 70 -8.81 14.96 -5.76
CA PHE A 70 -8.04 15.38 -4.60
C PHE A 70 -8.54 16.73 -4.09
N THR A 71 -8.49 16.94 -2.77
CA THR A 71 -8.88 18.18 -2.12
C THR A 71 -7.84 18.53 -1.06
N LEU A 72 -7.20 19.69 -1.20
CA LEU A 72 -6.29 20.18 -0.17
C LEU A 72 -7.10 20.57 1.07
N ALA A 73 -6.94 19.80 2.13
CA ALA A 73 -7.67 19.93 3.39
C ALA A 73 -6.90 20.77 4.44
N GLY A 74 -5.70 21.25 4.12
CA GLY A 74 -4.91 22.17 4.96
C GLY A 74 -3.48 21.68 5.19
N ARG A 75 -2.88 22.16 6.28
CA ARG A 75 -1.54 21.78 6.75
C ARG A 75 -1.64 21.13 8.12
N GLU A 76 -0.75 20.19 8.40
CA GLU A 76 -0.66 19.49 9.67
C GLU A 76 0.80 19.15 9.97
N VAL A 77 1.21 19.24 11.23
CA VAL A 77 2.56 18.85 11.65
C VAL A 77 2.58 17.34 11.89
N VAL A 78 3.42 16.62 11.15
CA VAL A 78 3.66 15.17 11.28
C VAL A 78 5.12 14.96 11.62
N ASP A 79 5.41 14.30 12.75
CA ASP A 79 6.78 14.08 13.24
C ASP A 79 7.65 15.36 13.24
N GLY A 80 7.07 16.48 13.68
CA GLY A 80 7.75 17.77 13.76
C GLY A 80 7.94 18.50 12.42
N ARG A 81 7.42 17.95 11.31
CA ARG A 81 7.50 18.56 9.97
C ARG A 81 6.13 18.95 9.44
N THR A 82 6.04 20.10 8.79
CA THR A 82 4.78 20.54 8.17
C THR A 82 4.49 19.70 6.93
N ALA A 83 3.29 19.13 6.87
CA ALA A 83 2.79 18.37 5.74
C ALA A 83 1.47 18.95 5.21
N LEU A 84 1.32 18.93 3.89
CA LEU A 84 0.06 19.20 3.21
C LEU A 84 -0.88 18.01 3.40
N ARG A 85 -2.06 18.27 3.93
CA ARG A 85 -3.10 17.27 4.14
C ARG A 85 -4.05 17.28 2.96
N ILE A 86 -4.14 16.16 2.25
CA ILE A 86 -4.89 16.05 1.01
C ILE A 86 -5.89 14.91 1.15
N ASP A 87 -7.17 15.22 1.02
CA ASP A 87 -8.24 14.23 0.95
C ASP A 87 -8.36 13.72 -0.49
N PHE A 88 -8.66 12.44 -0.65
CA PHE A 88 -8.91 11.84 -1.95
C PHE A 88 -10.12 10.91 -1.90
N LYS A 89 -10.84 10.86 -3.01
CA LYS A 89 -11.93 9.89 -3.24
C LYS A 89 -12.01 9.53 -4.73
N PRO A 90 -12.59 8.38 -5.09
CA PRO A 90 -12.74 7.99 -6.47
C PRO A 90 -13.56 9.03 -7.24
N VAL A 91 -13.22 9.27 -8.51
CA VAL A 91 -14.06 10.08 -9.38
C VAL A 91 -15.39 9.37 -9.66
N PRO A 92 -16.50 10.10 -9.86
CA PRO A 92 -17.75 9.48 -10.25
C PRO A 92 -17.64 8.87 -11.65
N GLY A 93 -18.31 7.74 -11.87
CA GLY A 93 -18.35 7.05 -13.16
C GLY A 93 -17.69 5.67 -13.15
N GLU A 94 -17.65 5.04 -14.32
CA GLU A 94 -17.03 3.73 -14.47
C GLU A 94 -15.51 3.87 -14.57
N LEU A 95 -14.81 3.34 -13.57
CA LEU A 95 -13.35 3.26 -13.57
C LEU A 95 -12.87 1.94 -14.18
N PRO A 96 -11.77 1.93 -14.93
CA PRO A 96 -11.22 0.69 -15.50
C PRO A 96 -10.93 -0.36 -14.43
N VAL A 97 -11.37 -1.60 -14.69
CA VAL A 97 -11.13 -2.76 -13.82
C VAL A 97 -10.55 -3.89 -14.66
N HIS A 98 -9.24 -4.11 -14.55
CA HIS A 98 -8.55 -5.22 -15.21
C HIS A 98 -8.16 -6.30 -14.21
N THR A 99 -7.92 -5.90 -12.95
CA THR A 99 -7.43 -6.77 -11.90
C THR A 99 -8.30 -6.67 -10.65
N LEU A 100 -8.13 -7.64 -9.74
CA LEU A 100 -8.72 -7.53 -8.41
C LEU A 100 -8.26 -6.25 -7.69
N ARG A 101 -6.98 -5.86 -7.86
CA ARG A 101 -6.41 -4.64 -7.28
C ARG A 101 -7.16 -3.40 -7.73
N ASP A 102 -7.52 -3.32 -9.02
CA ASP A 102 -8.31 -2.19 -9.53
C ASP A 102 -9.65 -2.06 -8.79
N ARG A 103 -10.30 -3.18 -8.44
CA ARG A 103 -11.56 -3.14 -7.68
C ARG A 103 -11.40 -2.52 -6.29
N PHE A 104 -10.25 -2.75 -5.63
CA PHE A 104 -9.93 -2.13 -4.35
C PHE A 104 -9.59 -0.65 -4.52
N ILE A 105 -8.69 -0.33 -5.47
CA ILE A 105 -8.26 1.05 -5.76
C ILE A 105 -9.46 1.93 -6.10
N ASN A 106 -10.33 1.47 -7.00
CA ASN A 106 -11.48 2.25 -7.48
C ASN A 106 -12.52 2.52 -6.39
N LYS A 107 -12.40 1.85 -5.24
CA LYS A 107 -13.26 2.01 -4.06
C LYS A 107 -12.49 2.55 -2.85
N ALA A 108 -11.25 3.00 -3.03
CA ALA A 108 -10.46 3.56 -1.95
C ALA A 108 -10.71 5.06 -1.81
N ALA A 109 -10.96 5.52 -0.59
CA ALA A 109 -10.96 6.94 -0.24
C ALA A 109 -10.16 7.15 1.02
N GLY A 110 -9.74 8.37 1.28
CA GLY A 110 -8.98 8.66 2.47
C GLY A 110 -8.26 9.98 2.42
N ARG A 111 -7.16 10.02 3.17
CA ARG A 111 -6.33 11.18 3.38
C ARG A 111 -4.88 10.78 3.27
N ILE A 112 -4.11 11.65 2.64
CA ILE A 112 -2.66 11.56 2.53
C ILE A 112 -2.02 12.82 3.10
N TRP A 113 -0.80 12.68 3.61
CA TRP A 113 0.03 13.79 4.05
C TRP A 113 1.32 13.79 3.24
N VAL A 114 1.61 14.93 2.64
CA VAL A 114 2.81 15.14 1.82
C VAL A 114 3.67 16.19 2.50
N ASP A 115 4.93 15.87 2.80
CA ASP A 115 5.89 16.82 3.37
C ASP A 115 5.95 18.09 2.51
N GLU A 116 5.81 19.26 3.13
CA GLU A 116 5.72 20.52 2.37
C GLU A 116 7.05 20.92 1.73
N ASN A 117 8.18 20.47 2.29
CA ASN A 117 9.51 20.85 1.81
C ASN A 117 10.06 19.86 0.77
N GLU A 118 9.86 18.56 0.98
CA GLU A 118 10.44 17.49 0.15
C GLU A 118 9.41 16.80 -0.75
N PHE A 119 8.14 17.16 -0.64
CA PHE A 119 7.03 16.53 -1.37
C PHE A 119 6.96 15.01 -1.23
N ALA A 120 7.53 14.49 -0.13
CA ALA A 120 7.49 13.07 0.19
C ALA A 120 6.14 12.70 0.78
N LEU A 121 5.56 11.57 0.37
CA LEU A 121 4.37 11.02 1.02
C LEU A 121 4.76 10.45 2.40
N VAL A 122 4.35 11.14 3.46
CA VAL A 122 4.76 10.86 4.86
C VAL A 122 3.74 10.05 5.63
N LYS A 123 2.45 10.17 5.30
CA LYS A 123 1.39 9.42 5.98
C LYS A 123 0.24 9.16 5.02
N VAL A 124 -0.42 8.02 5.21
CA VAL A 124 -1.66 7.66 4.53
C VAL A 124 -2.62 7.09 5.54
N ASP A 125 -3.89 7.44 5.38
CA ASP A 125 -5.03 6.81 6.02
C ASP A 125 -6.12 6.63 4.98
N LEU A 126 -6.36 5.38 4.57
CA LEU A 126 -7.35 5.06 3.56
C LEU A 126 -8.29 3.95 4.01
N HIS A 127 -9.47 3.95 3.42
CA HIS A 127 -10.51 2.97 3.64
C HIS A 127 -11.28 2.66 2.36
N LEU A 128 -11.99 1.52 2.35
CA LEU A 128 -12.95 1.23 1.29
C LEU A 128 -14.24 2.03 1.51
N THR A 129 -14.73 2.69 0.45
CA THR A 129 -16.03 3.35 0.42
C THR A 129 -17.19 2.36 0.30
N GLU A 130 -16.92 1.20 -0.29
CA GLU A 130 -17.91 0.16 -0.57
C GLU A 130 -17.29 -1.24 -0.51
N PRO A 131 -18.10 -2.30 -0.27
CA PRO A 131 -17.64 -3.67 -0.36
C PRO A 131 -17.06 -4.04 -1.74
N VAL A 132 -16.03 -4.88 -1.73
CA VAL A 132 -15.37 -5.44 -2.92
C VAL A 132 -15.62 -6.95 -2.95
N ASN A 133 -16.29 -7.42 -4.00
CA ASN A 133 -16.45 -8.86 -4.23
C ASN A 133 -15.17 -9.45 -4.84
N VAL A 134 -14.70 -10.55 -4.29
CA VAL A 134 -13.50 -11.25 -4.73
C VAL A 134 -13.94 -12.61 -5.29
N ILE A 135 -13.95 -12.75 -6.61
CA ILE A 135 -14.33 -14.00 -7.28
C ILE A 135 -13.06 -14.85 -7.39
N GLY A 136 -13.02 -16.01 -6.71
CA GLY A 136 -11.93 -16.99 -6.83
C GLY A 136 -10.85 -16.96 -5.73
N GLY A 137 -11.14 -16.51 -4.51
CA GLY A 137 -10.20 -16.53 -3.37
C GLY A 137 -10.84 -16.94 -2.04
N LEU A 138 -10.02 -17.10 -0.99
CA LEU A 138 -10.44 -17.56 0.35
C LEU A 138 -11.52 -16.66 1.00
N VAL A 139 -11.58 -15.38 0.63
CA VAL A 139 -12.57 -14.41 1.09
C VAL A 139 -13.49 -14.10 -0.09
N GLY A 140 -14.78 -14.42 -0.01
CA GLY A 140 -15.75 -14.17 -1.10
C GLY A 140 -16.14 -12.69 -1.26
N ALA A 141 -16.05 -11.89 -0.20
CA ALA A 141 -16.21 -10.44 -0.27
C ALA A 141 -15.46 -9.73 0.86
N VAL A 142 -14.76 -8.65 0.55
CA VAL A 142 -14.20 -7.72 1.54
C VAL A 142 -15.24 -6.63 1.80
N ARG A 143 -15.67 -6.51 3.05
CA ARG A 143 -16.65 -5.52 3.49
C ARG A 143 -16.01 -4.23 3.96
N GLN A 144 -14.91 -4.36 4.70
CA GLN A 144 -14.16 -3.23 5.21
C GLN A 144 -12.67 -3.48 5.03
N CYS A 145 -11.96 -2.43 4.67
CA CYS A 145 -10.51 -2.40 4.64
C CYS A 145 -10.10 -1.02 5.12
N ARG A 146 -9.15 -0.95 6.06
CA ARG A 146 -8.47 0.27 6.46
C ARG A 146 -6.97 0.05 6.37
N TYR A 147 -6.28 0.97 5.72
CA TYR A 147 -4.83 0.94 5.59
C TYR A 147 -4.25 2.25 6.02
N ARG A 148 -3.30 2.17 6.94
CA ARG A 148 -2.56 3.31 7.45
C ARG A 148 -1.08 3.01 7.37
N PHE A 149 -0.31 3.99 6.95
CA PHE A 149 1.13 3.95 7.17
C PHE A 149 1.65 5.34 7.52
N GLN A 150 2.79 5.34 8.21
CA GLN A 150 3.55 6.55 8.51
C GLN A 150 5.03 6.33 8.20
N ARG A 151 5.66 7.36 7.66
CA ARG A 151 7.08 7.43 7.40
C ARG A 151 7.74 8.47 8.27
N GLU A 152 8.97 8.17 8.60
CA GLU A 152 9.86 9.08 9.30
C GLU A 152 11.07 9.38 8.43
N ARG A 153 11.59 10.59 8.57
CA ARG A 153 12.79 11.05 7.88
C ARG A 153 14.00 10.83 8.79
N THR A 154 15.00 10.10 8.31
CA THR A 154 16.24 9.91 9.05
C THR A 154 17.10 11.18 9.06
N ALA A 155 18.09 11.22 9.96
CA ALA A 155 19.07 12.30 10.01
C ALA A 155 19.85 12.43 8.68
N GLU A 156 20.09 11.32 7.98
CA GLU A 156 20.76 11.27 6.67
C GLU A 156 19.85 11.69 5.50
N GLY A 157 18.58 12.03 5.78
CA GLY A 157 17.62 12.50 4.78
C GLY A 157 16.93 11.43 3.96
N LEU A 158 16.90 10.19 4.46
CA LEU A 158 16.14 9.11 3.85
C LEU A 158 14.76 9.00 4.50
N TRP A 159 13.75 8.62 3.72
CA TRP A 159 12.41 8.34 4.23
C TRP A 159 12.21 6.83 4.36
N PHE A 160 11.85 6.36 5.55
CA PHE A 160 11.51 4.95 5.79
C PHE A 160 10.10 4.81 6.35
N THR A 161 9.46 3.67 6.09
CA THR A 161 8.17 3.35 6.69
C THR A 161 8.39 2.89 8.13
N LYS A 162 7.96 3.72 9.09
CA LYS A 162 8.04 3.48 10.53
C LYS A 162 6.89 2.61 11.02
N GLN A 163 5.69 2.82 10.48
CA GLN A 163 4.50 2.10 10.93
C GLN A 163 3.63 1.72 9.74
N VAL A 164 3.09 0.50 9.78
CA VAL A 164 2.06 0.01 8.87
C VAL A 164 0.96 -0.64 9.69
N ASN A 165 -0.28 -0.33 9.37
CA ASN A 165 -1.47 -0.77 10.06
C ASN A 165 -2.49 -1.18 9.00
N TRP A 166 -2.97 -2.41 9.08
CA TRP A 166 -3.99 -2.91 8.17
C TRP A 166 -5.10 -3.61 8.94
N HIS A 167 -6.34 -3.29 8.59
CA HIS A 167 -7.53 -3.93 9.12
C HIS A 167 -8.40 -4.36 7.96
N LEU A 168 -8.73 -5.65 7.88
CA LEU A 168 -9.54 -6.22 6.83
C LEU A 168 -10.67 -7.03 7.43
N GLU A 169 -11.91 -6.71 7.07
CA GLU A 169 -13.08 -7.52 7.39
C GLU A 169 -13.68 -8.06 6.10
N GLY A 170 -13.84 -9.38 6.03
CA GLY A 170 -14.44 -10.05 4.89
C GLY A 170 -15.33 -11.22 5.28
N ARG A 171 -16.00 -11.78 4.28
CA ARG A 171 -16.78 -13.03 4.40
C ARG A 171 -16.11 -14.13 3.63
N GLN A 172 -15.94 -15.28 4.26
CA GLN A 172 -15.60 -16.55 3.61
C GLN A 172 -16.83 -17.46 3.69
N LEU A 173 -17.49 -17.70 2.55
CA LEU A 173 -18.72 -18.50 2.42
C LEU A 173 -19.84 -18.09 3.42
N PHE A 174 -19.84 -18.64 4.64
CA PHE A 174 -20.82 -18.40 5.71
C PHE A 174 -20.24 -17.78 7.00
N THR A 175 -18.93 -17.56 7.07
CA THR A 175 -18.22 -17.06 8.27
C THR A 175 -17.62 -15.68 8.01
N SER A 176 -17.64 -14.82 9.02
CA SER A 176 -16.94 -13.54 8.97
C SER A 176 -15.49 -13.73 9.41
N LYS A 177 -14.54 -13.25 8.62
CA LYS A 177 -13.12 -13.25 8.95
C LYS A 177 -12.62 -11.82 9.11
N ILE A 178 -11.93 -11.55 10.21
CA ILE A 178 -11.26 -10.28 10.49
C ILE A 178 -9.76 -10.54 10.54
N ILE A 179 -8.99 -9.73 9.83
CA ILE A 179 -7.53 -9.78 9.80
C ILE A 179 -7.02 -8.41 10.24
N ASP A 180 -6.28 -8.40 11.35
CA ASP A 180 -5.56 -7.24 11.86
C ASP A 180 -4.05 -7.46 11.65
N TYR A 181 -3.38 -6.47 11.04
CA TYR A 181 -1.94 -6.44 10.88
C TYR A 181 -1.37 -5.15 11.43
N ASP A 182 -0.38 -5.27 12.32
CA ASP A 182 0.40 -4.14 12.82
C ASP A 182 1.89 -4.43 12.68
N GLU A 183 2.61 -3.50 12.06
CA GLU A 183 4.05 -3.52 11.95
C GLU A 183 4.60 -2.16 12.37
N THR A 184 5.54 -2.18 13.32
CA THR A 184 6.31 -1.01 13.72
C THR A 184 7.79 -1.30 13.54
N ARG A 185 8.50 -0.37 12.91
CA ARG A 185 9.94 -0.41 12.65
C ARG A 185 10.59 0.81 13.31
N GLU A 186 11.55 0.55 14.19
CA GLU A 186 12.32 1.56 14.88
C GLU A 186 13.80 1.44 14.51
N ASN A 187 14.57 2.52 14.75
CA ASN A 187 16.03 2.53 14.64
C ASN A 187 16.57 2.12 13.25
N VAL A 188 15.86 2.47 12.16
CA VAL A 188 16.32 2.20 10.79
C VAL A 188 17.52 3.09 10.46
N ARG A 189 18.64 2.47 10.07
CA ARG A 189 19.86 3.15 9.61
C ARG A 189 20.26 2.63 8.23
N LYS A 190 20.94 3.47 7.45
CA LYS A 190 21.52 3.06 6.17
C LYS A 190 22.57 1.97 6.43
N ALA A 191 22.43 0.81 5.77
CA ALA A 191 23.48 -0.19 5.75
C ALA A 191 24.60 0.29 4.82
N TRP A 192 25.84 0.22 5.29
CA TRP A 192 27.05 0.63 4.57
C TRP A 192 27.55 -0.51 3.69
#